data_AF-A0A6C0DDD1-F1
#
_entry.id   AF-A0A6C0DDD1-F1
#
_cell.length_a   1.000
_cell.length_b   1.000
_cell.length_c   1.000
_cell.angle_alpha   90.00
_cell.angle_beta   90.00
_cell.angle_gamma   90.00
#
_symmetry.space_group_name_H-M   'P 1'
#
loop_
_entity.id
_entity.type
_entity.pdbx_description
1 polymer ?
#
loop_
_entity_poly.entity_id
_entity_poly.type
_entity_poly.pdbx_seq_one_letter_code
_entity_poly.pdbx_strand_id
1 'polypeptide(L)' 'MPHTARHRRAQKKRTGTKKAGNWQSHMMSVYKTMKKSNPGVKLGDAMKAAKKSYRK' A
#
# COMPACT_ATOMS: atom_id res chain seq x y z
N MET A 1 -33.39 26.18 -28.34
CA MET A 1 -33.43 24.78 -27.86
C MET A 1 -32.27 24.58 -26.88
N PRO A 2 -32.48 24.21 -25.60
CA PRO A 2 -31.37 24.05 -24.68
C PRO A 2 -30.77 22.65 -24.80
N HIS A 3 -29.48 22.57 -25.14
CA HIS A 3 -28.72 21.33 -25.05
C HIS A 3 -28.37 21.07 -23.58
N THR A 4 -29.06 20.12 -22.94
CA THR A 4 -28.76 19.72 -21.56
C THR A 4 -27.43 18.96 -21.52
N ALA A 5 -26.42 19.55 -20.89
CA ALA A 5 -25.14 18.91 -20.63
C ALA A 5 -25.33 17.72 -19.67
N ARG A 6 -25.28 16.51 -20.21
CA ARG A 6 -25.37 15.26 -19.45
C ARG A 6 -24.08 15.04 -18.66
N HIS A 7 -24.04 15.49 -17.41
CA HIS A 7 -22.95 15.19 -16.48
C HIS A 7 -22.84 13.67 -16.25
N ARG A 8 -21.88 13.03 -16.92
CA ARG A 8 -21.54 11.62 -16.72
C ARG A 8 -20.78 11.50 -15.38
N ARG A 9 -21.49 11.26 -14.27
CA ARG A 9 -20.88 10.95 -12.97
C ARG A 9 -20.05 9.68 -13.13
N ALA A 10 -18.73 9.82 -13.24
CA ALA A 10 -17.81 8.70 -13.25
C ALA A 10 -17.90 7.98 -11.89
N GLN A 11 -18.42 6.76 -11.89
CA GLN A 11 -18.45 5.92 -10.69
C GLN A 11 -17.01 5.57 -10.29
N LYS A 12 -16.55 6.13 -9.15
CA LYS A 12 -15.25 5.81 -8.54
C LYS A 12 -15.25 4.34 -8.13
N LYS A 13 -14.59 3.49 -8.92
CA LYS A 13 -14.41 2.06 -8.61
C LYS A 13 -13.70 1.95 -7.26
N ARG A 14 -14.39 1.45 -6.23
CA ARG A 14 -13.79 1.12 -4.93
C ARG A 14 -12.91 -0.11 -5.17
N THR A 15 -11.61 0.08 -5.23
CA THR A 15 -10.64 -1.03 -5.32
C THR A 15 -10.83 -1.90 -4.09
N GLY A 16 -11.42 -3.09 -4.26
CA GLY A 16 -11.56 -4.07 -3.20
C GLY A 16 -10.19 -4.30 -2.56
N THR A 17 -10.15 -4.38 -1.23
CA THR A 17 -8.96 -4.67 -0.45
C THR A 17 -8.45 -6.05 -0.84
N LYS A 18 -7.59 -6.11 -1.87
CA LYS A 18 -6.86 -7.32 -2.24
C LYS A 18 -6.14 -7.78 -0.97
N LYS A 19 -6.40 -9.02 -0.52
CA LYS A 19 -5.65 -9.61 0.59
C LYS A 19 -4.17 -9.49 0.26
N ALA A 20 -3.42 -8.81 1.12
CA ALA A 20 -1.99 -8.70 0.99
C ALA A 20 -1.39 -10.12 1.03
N GLY A 21 -0.59 -10.48 0.04
CA GLY A 21 0.12 -11.77 0.04
C GLY A 21 1.10 -11.85 1.20
N ASN A 22 1.57 -13.07 1.52
CA ASN A 22 2.43 -13.34 2.68
C ASN A 22 3.67 -12.43 2.72
N TRP A 23 4.28 -12.16 1.57
CA TRP A 23 5.41 -11.24 1.43
C TRP A 23 5.06 -9.79 1.82
N GLN A 24 3.93 -9.27 1.34
CA GLN A 24 3.48 -7.92 1.64
C GLN A 24 3.15 -7.75 3.14
N SER A 25 2.54 -8.76 3.75
CA SER A 25 2.25 -8.78 5.18
C SER A 25 3.55 -8.82 6.02
N HIS A 26 4.52 -9.63 5.63
CA HIS A 26 5.83 -9.68 6.29
C HIS A 26 6.56 -8.33 6.19
N MET A 27 6.61 -7.75 4.99
CA MET A 27 7.22 -6.45 4.76
C MET A 27 6.54 -5.33 5.57
N MET A 28 5.21 -5.29 5.61
CA MET A 28 4.47 -4.30 6.41
C MET A 28 4.70 -4.50 7.91
N SER A 29 4.84 -5.74 8.38
CA SER A 29 5.18 -6.04 9.78
C SER A 29 6.56 -5.48 10.14
N VAL A 30 7.59 -5.78 9.34
CA VAL A 30 8.95 -5.23 9.52
C VAL A 30 8.95 -3.71 9.48
N TYR A 31 8.24 -3.12 8.52
CA TYR A 31 8.12 -1.65 8.41
C TYR A 31 7.47 -1.02 9.63
N LYS A 32 6.36 -1.58 10.13
CA LYS A 32 5.71 -1.07 11.34
C LYS A 32 6.65 -1.11 12.54
N THR A 33 7.37 -2.22 12.72
CA THR A 33 8.33 -2.36 13.82
C THR A 33 9.47 -1.35 13.71
N MET A 34 10.08 -1.20 12.52
CA MET A 34 11.15 -0.23 12.32
C MET A 34 10.67 1.22 12.46
N LYS A 35 9.46 1.52 11.98
CA LYS A 35 8.87 2.85 12.06
C LYS A 35 8.47 3.26 13.48
N LYS A 36 8.08 2.27 14.31
CA LYS A 36 7.81 2.50 15.73
C LYS A 36 9.06 2.99 16.47
N SER A 37 10.22 2.44 16.12
CA SER A 37 11.50 2.86 16.71
C SER A 37 12.08 4.11 16.04
N ASN A 38 11.93 4.23 14.71
CA ASN A 38 12.49 5.31 13.91
C ASN A 38 11.44 5.84 12.92
N PRO A 39 10.73 6.94 13.24
CA PRO A 39 9.65 7.47 12.41
C PRO A 39 10.10 7.91 11.02
N GLY A 40 11.40 8.22 10.85
CA GLY A 40 12.03 8.55 9.57
C GLY A 40 12.38 7.35 8.69
N VAL A 41 12.14 6.12 9.12
CA VAL A 41 12.41 4.92 8.32
C VAL A 41 11.59 4.94 7.04
N LYS A 42 12.31 4.89 5.92
CA LYS A 42 11.73 4.77 4.58
C LYS A 42 11.34 3.33 4.31
N LEU A 43 10.26 3.14 3.57
CA LEU A 43 9.77 1.80 3.19
C LEU A 43 10.84 0.98 2.46
N GLY A 44 11.70 1.62 1.67
CA GLY A 44 12.81 0.95 0.97
C GLY A 44 13.85 0.34 1.91
N ASP A 45 14.09 0.94 3.08
CA ASP A 45 15.02 0.40 4.07
C ASP A 45 14.44 -0.83 4.77
N ALA A 46 13.17 -0.74 5.16
CA ALA A 46 12.42 -1.88 5.70
C ALA A 46 12.24 -3.01 4.68
N MET A 47 12.11 -2.71 3.39
CA MET A 47 12.10 -3.72 2.32
C MET A 47 13.42 -4.47 2.23
N LYS A 48 14.57 -3.78 2.32
CA LYS A 48 15.89 -4.43 2.32
C LYS A 48 16.05 -5.35 3.53
N ALA A 49 15.64 -4.89 4.72
CA ALA A 49 15.66 -5.68 5.94
C ALA A 49 14.76 -6.92 5.83
N ALA A 50 13.50 -6.75 5.40
CA ALA A 50 12.56 -7.84 5.19
C ALA A 50 13.06 -8.87 4.16
N LYS A 51 13.73 -8.41 3.09
CA LYS A 51 14.26 -9.30 2.04
C LYS A 51 15.45 -10.12 2.53
N LYS A 52 16.27 -9.54 3.41
CA LYS A 52 17.36 -10.25 4.09
C LYS A 52 16.82 -11.31 5.05
N SER A 53 15.72 -11.03 5.74
CA SER A 53 15.08 -11.98 6.66
C SER A 53 14.30 -13.10 5.97
N TYR A 54 13.75 -12.88 4.77
CA TYR A 54 12.94 -13.87 4.05
C TYR A 54 13.75 -14.89 3.22
N ARG A 55 15.04 -14.63 2.97
CA ARG A 55 15.95 -15.55 2.26
C ARG A 55 16.57 -16.62 3.17
N LYS A 56 16.00 -16.86 4.35
CA LYS A 56 16.51 -17.83 5.31
C LYS A 56 15.77 -19.15 5.20
#